data_AF-A0A9D7V106-F1
#
_entry.id   AF-A0A9D7V106-F1
#
_cell.length_a   1.000
_cell.length_b   1.000
_cell.length_c   1.000
_cell.angle_alpha   90.00
_cell.angle_beta   90.00
_cell.angle_gamma   90.00
#
_symmetry.space_group_name_H-M   'P 1'
#
loop_
_entity.id
_entity.type
_entity.pdbx_description
1 polymer ?
#
loop_
_entity_poly.entity_id
_entity_poly.type
_entity_poly.pdbx_seq_one_letter_code
_entity_poly.pdbx_strand_id
1 'polypeptide(L)'
;MFIHQAIREVVQKVNHTGQNISFLSSYLLLITTWSIIFILLAAFTEGWLAPWDTRPFRPPEGTWERTVNDFFEGSPGSLLPASLIVTMSLASYLYGKVKKQSDGVNLTWVFAILNLLFIILIVPLSAWARQLPYKWLPLMKTIYLKENGRL
;
A
#
# COMPACT_ATOMS: atom_id res chain seq x y z
N MET A 1 -20.40 43.82 -29.61
CA MET A 1 -20.88 42.42 -29.45
C MET A 1 -19.76 41.40 -29.67
N PHE A 2 -18.94 41.51 -30.74
CA PHE A 2 -17.83 40.59 -31.05
C PHE A 2 -16.81 40.36 -29.92
N ILE A 3 -16.36 41.41 -29.21
CA ILE A 3 -15.35 41.29 -28.14
C ILE A 3 -15.82 40.34 -27.02
N HIS A 4 -17.09 40.40 -26.64
CA HIS A 4 -17.64 39.56 -25.58
C HIS A 4 -17.76 38.07 -25.98
N GLN A 5 -17.88 37.77 -27.28
CA GLN A 5 -17.85 36.40 -27.76
C GLN A 5 -16.43 35.85 -27.80
N ALA A 6 -15.47 36.61 -28.32
CA ALA A 6 -14.07 36.21 -28.36
C ALA A 6 -13.49 35.93 -26.96
N ILE A 7 -13.84 36.76 -25.96
CA ILE A 7 -13.42 36.54 -24.57
C ILE A 7 -14.01 35.22 -24.02
N ARG A 8 -15.29 34.91 -24.30
CA ARG A 8 -15.92 33.68 -23.82
C ARG A 8 -15.29 32.43 -24.43
N GLU A 9 -14.96 32.46 -25.72
CA GLU A 9 -14.29 31.34 -26.41
C GLU A 9 -12.89 31.07 -25.84
N VAL A 10 -12.10 32.12 -25.59
CA VAL A 10 -10.77 31.99 -24.98
C VAL A 10 -10.87 31.40 -23.56
N VAL A 11 -11.79 31.92 -22.74
CA VAL A 11 -12.00 31.42 -21.36
C VAL A 11 -12.43 29.95 -21.36
N GLN A 12 -13.36 29.57 -22.25
CA GLN A 12 -13.78 28.17 -22.38
C GLN A 12 -12.62 27.26 -22.78
N LYS A 13 -11.80 27.66 -23.75
CA LYS A 13 -10.64 26.88 -24.20
C LYS A 13 -9.59 26.69 -23.09
N VAL A 14 -9.30 27.74 -22.33
CA VAL A 14 -8.39 27.69 -21.18
C VAL A 14 -8.95 26.76 -20.10
N ASN A 15 -10.24 26.88 -19.79
CA ASN A 15 -10.90 26.01 -18.80
C ASN A 15 -10.87 24.54 -19.21
N HIS A 16 -11.15 24.21 -20.47
CA HIS A 16 -11.05 22.84 -20.98
C HIS A 16 -9.62 22.29 -20.91
N THR A 17 -8.62 23.10 -21.24
CA THR A 17 -7.21 22.69 -21.17
C THR A 17 -6.80 22.41 -19.73
N GLY A 18 -7.17 23.29 -18.79
CA GLY A 18 -6.90 23.09 -17.37
C GLY A 18 -7.59 21.85 -16.78
N GLN A 19 -8.84 21.59 -17.18
CA GLN A 19 -9.58 20.39 -16.78
C GLN A 19 -8.91 19.10 -17.29
N ASN A 20 -8.47 19.07 -18.55
CA ASN A 20 -7.78 17.90 -19.12
C ASN A 20 -6.45 17.61 -18.40
N ILE A 21 -5.67 18.64 -18.09
CA ILE A 21 -4.40 18.49 -17.36
C ILE A 21 -4.65 17.98 -15.93
N SER A 22 -5.63 18.56 -15.22
CA SER A 22 -5.99 18.13 -13.85
C SER A 22 -6.49 16.68 -13.83
N PHE A 23 -7.26 16.29 -14.86
CA PHE A 23 -7.69 14.92 -15.04
C PHE A 23 -6.48 14.01 -15.20
N LEU A 24 -5.64 14.24 -16.21
CA LEU A 24 -4.49 13.39 -16.50
C LEU A 24 -3.53 13.26 -15.30
N SER A 25 -3.21 14.36 -14.63
CA SER A 25 -2.32 14.35 -13.46
C SER A 25 -2.89 13.53 -12.31
N SER A 26 -4.21 13.61 -12.06
CA SER A 26 -4.84 12.82 -11.00
C SER A 26 -4.78 11.31 -11.24
N TYR A 27 -4.95 10.85 -12.50
CA TYR A 27 -4.82 9.42 -12.83
C TYR A 27 -3.37 8.94 -12.76
N LEU A 28 -2.44 9.74 -13.27
CA LEU A 28 -1.01 9.41 -13.18
C LEU A 28 -0.58 9.28 -11.72
N LEU A 29 -1.01 10.21 -10.85
CA LEU A 29 -0.73 10.14 -9.42
C LEU A 29 -1.39 8.90 -8.79
N LEU A 30 -2.64 8.60 -9.11
CA LEU A 30 -3.34 7.42 -8.58
C LEU A 30 -2.62 6.12 -8.96
N ILE A 31 -2.28 5.94 -10.24
CA ILE A 31 -1.56 4.74 -10.72
C ILE A 31 -0.19 4.65 -10.05
N THR A 32 0.55 5.77 -10.00
CA THR A 32 1.87 5.82 -9.36
C THR A 32 1.79 5.43 -7.89
N THR A 33 0.81 5.94 -7.15
CA THR A 33 0.65 5.61 -5.73
C THR A 33 0.27 4.15 -5.51
N TRP A 34 -0.58 3.54 -6.36
CA TRP A 34 -0.84 2.10 -6.29
C TRP A 34 0.42 1.28 -6.54
N SER A 35 1.22 1.63 -7.55
CA SER A 35 2.48 0.94 -7.84
C SER A 35 3.46 1.05 -6.67
N ILE A 36 3.60 2.23 -6.06
CA ILE A 36 4.45 2.42 -4.88
C ILE A 36 3.95 1.59 -3.69
N ILE A 37 2.64 1.61 -3.40
CA ILE A 37 2.04 0.79 -2.33
C ILE A 37 2.32 -0.69 -2.58
N PHE A 38 2.15 -1.16 -3.82
CA PHE A 38 2.42 -2.55 -4.18
C PHE A 38 3.87 -2.92 -3.90
N ILE A 39 4.82 -2.14 -4.41
CA ILE A 39 6.26 -2.39 -4.25
C ILE A 39 6.66 -2.36 -2.77
N LEU A 40 6.21 -1.35 -2.01
CA LEU A 40 6.54 -1.22 -0.60
C LEU A 40 5.98 -2.39 0.23
N LEU A 41 4.72 -2.75 0.02
CA LEU A 41 4.10 -3.85 0.75
C LEU A 41 4.71 -5.20 0.37
N ALA A 42 5.02 -5.43 -0.90
CA ALA A 42 5.73 -6.64 -1.32
C ALA A 42 7.10 -6.73 -0.63
N ALA A 43 7.87 -5.65 -0.63
CA ALA A 43 9.18 -5.58 0.02
C ALA A 43 9.11 -5.74 1.55
N PHE A 44 8.06 -5.22 2.20
CA PHE A 44 7.90 -5.34 3.65
C PHE A 44 7.30 -6.68 4.09
N THR A 45 6.61 -7.39 3.20
CA THR A 45 5.91 -8.64 3.53
C THR A 45 6.88 -9.69 4.07
N GLU A 46 8.03 -9.92 3.43
CA GLU A 46 9.04 -10.86 3.90
C GLU A 46 9.54 -10.48 5.31
N GLY A 47 9.87 -9.20 5.52
CA GLY A 47 10.35 -8.73 6.82
C GLY A 47 9.31 -8.80 7.96
N TRP A 48 8.02 -8.81 7.63
CA TRP A 48 6.94 -8.88 8.62
C TRP A 48 6.41 -10.29 8.85
N LEU A 49 6.22 -11.05 7.77
CA LEU A 49 5.53 -12.34 7.77
C LEU A 49 6.48 -13.53 7.62
N ALA A 50 7.71 -13.31 7.16
CA ALA A 50 8.80 -14.28 7.16
C ALA A 50 9.99 -13.82 8.04
N PRO A 51 9.77 -13.49 9.33
CA PRO A 51 10.78 -12.85 10.17
C PRO A 51 11.97 -13.77 10.51
N TRP A 52 11.90 -15.06 10.20
CA TRP A 52 12.96 -16.03 10.46
C TRP A 52 14.01 -16.08 9.36
N ASP A 53 13.75 -15.49 8.20
CA ASP A 53 14.71 -15.50 7.09
C ASP A 53 15.98 -14.69 7.41
N THR A 54 15.82 -13.62 8.20
CA THR A 54 16.91 -12.75 8.65
C THR A 54 17.54 -13.15 9.99
N ARG A 55 17.13 -14.29 10.57
CA ARG A 55 17.56 -14.71 11.91
C ARG A 55 18.40 -15.99 11.86
N PRO A 56 19.34 -16.16 12.81
CA PRO A 56 20.20 -17.34 12.86
C PRO A 56 19.46 -18.64 13.21
N PHE A 57 18.25 -18.53 13.79
CA PHE A 57 17.44 -19.68 14.18
C PHE A 57 16.09 -19.64 13.48
N ARG A 58 15.70 -20.76 12.85
CA ARG A 58 14.38 -20.99 12.25
C ARG A 58 13.65 -22.12 12.99
N PRO A 59 12.30 -22.11 13.06
CA PRO A 59 11.56 -23.21 13.65
C PRO A 59 11.82 -24.51 12.87
N PRO A 60 11.71 -25.68 13.51
CA PRO A 60 11.88 -26.96 12.83
C PRO A 60 10.91 -27.13 11.65
N GLU A 61 11.31 -27.95 10.67
CA GLU A 61 10.41 -28.34 9.59
C GLU A 61 9.17 -29.07 10.11
N GLY A 62 8.03 -28.87 9.44
CA GLY A 62 6.75 -29.46 9.82
C GLY A 62 5.98 -28.71 10.92
N THR A 63 6.55 -27.66 11.53
CA THR A 63 5.74 -26.77 12.39
C THR A 63 4.93 -25.79 11.55
N TRP A 64 3.80 -25.32 12.11
CA TRP A 64 2.94 -24.37 11.41
C TRP A 64 3.64 -23.01 11.25
N GLU A 65 4.50 -22.61 12.20
CA GLU A 65 5.29 -21.37 12.12
C GLU A 65 6.23 -21.41 10.92
N ARG A 66 6.95 -22.53 10.72
CA ARG A 66 7.82 -22.74 9.56
C ARG A 66 7.01 -22.72 8.27
N THR A 67 5.87 -23.39 8.24
CA THR A 67 4.98 -23.42 7.06
C THR A 67 4.49 -22.03 6.66
N VAL A 68 4.08 -21.20 7.63
CA VAL A 68 3.62 -19.83 7.37
C VAL A 68 4.78 -18.93 6.92
N ASN A 69 5.95 -19.02 7.56
CA ASN A 69 7.14 -18.29 7.13
C ASN A 69 7.47 -18.61 5.67
N ASP A 70 7.55 -19.90 5.34
CA ASP A 70 8.01 -20.37 4.03
C ASP A 70 7.02 -19.98 2.93
N PHE A 71 5.72 -19.86 3.25
CA PHE A 71 4.72 -19.31 2.33
C PHE A 71 5.02 -17.86 1.94
N PHE A 72 5.48 -17.02 2.88
CA PHE A 72 5.73 -15.60 2.65
C PHE A 72 7.20 -15.28 2.28
N GLU A 73 8.10 -16.25 2.31
CA GLU A 73 9.53 -16.09 1.98
C GLU A 73 9.76 -15.78 0.48
N GLY A 74 8.75 -15.99 -0.38
CA GLY A 74 8.87 -15.66 -1.79
C GLY A 74 7.55 -15.58 -2.55
N SER A 75 7.65 -15.43 -3.87
CA SER A 75 6.48 -15.40 -4.76
C SER A 75 5.83 -16.79 -4.83
N PRO A 76 4.48 -16.89 -4.78
CA PRO A 76 3.50 -15.80 -4.84
C PRO A 76 3.12 -15.21 -3.48
N GLY A 77 3.47 -15.84 -2.37
CA GLY A 77 2.96 -15.44 -1.05
C GLY A 77 3.41 -14.06 -0.61
N SER A 78 4.65 -13.66 -0.90
CA SER A 78 5.15 -12.30 -0.58
C SER A 78 4.41 -11.19 -1.34
N LEU A 79 3.80 -11.49 -2.49
CA LEU A 79 3.02 -10.55 -3.29
C LEU A 79 1.55 -10.47 -2.88
N LEU A 80 1.06 -11.44 -2.10
CA LEU A 80 -0.36 -11.58 -1.79
C LEU A 80 -0.91 -10.39 -0.98
N PRO A 81 -0.28 -9.92 0.12
CA PRO A 81 -0.78 -8.77 0.88
C PRO A 81 -0.84 -7.48 0.04
N ALA A 82 0.21 -7.23 -0.75
CA ALA A 82 0.28 -6.09 -1.66
C ALA A 82 -0.84 -6.13 -2.72
N SER A 83 -1.02 -7.30 -3.35
CA SER A 83 -2.05 -7.52 -4.37
C SER A 83 -3.46 -7.32 -3.80
N LEU A 84 -3.71 -7.85 -2.59
CA LEU A 84 -4.99 -7.74 -1.92
C LEU A 84 -5.34 -6.27 -1.62
N ILE A 85 -4.41 -5.52 -1.02
CA ILE A 85 -4.62 -4.10 -0.67
C ILE A 85 -4.87 -3.25 -1.92
N VAL A 86 -4.05 -3.40 -2.96
CA VAL A 86 -4.23 -2.63 -4.20
C VAL A 86 -5.53 -3.00 -4.91
N THR A 87 -5.88 -4.28 -4.96
CA THR A 87 -7.14 -4.75 -5.56
C THR A 87 -8.36 -4.23 -4.81
N MET A 88 -8.33 -4.24 -3.46
CA MET A 88 -9.41 -3.68 -2.64
C MET A 88 -9.54 -2.16 -2.83
N SER A 89 -8.41 -1.44 -2.94
CA SER A 89 -8.39 0.00 -3.23
C SER A 89 -8.98 0.30 -4.61
N LEU A 90 -8.57 -0.45 -5.63
CA LEU A 90 -9.12 -0.37 -6.99
C LEU A 90 -10.61 -0.67 -7.02
N ALA A 91 -11.06 -1.75 -6.37
CA ALA A 91 -12.47 -2.12 -6.31
C ALA A 91 -13.31 -1.03 -5.63
N SER A 92 -12.82 -0.44 -4.54
CA SER A 92 -13.48 0.66 -3.83
C SER A 92 -13.56 1.92 -4.70
N TYR A 93 -12.50 2.24 -5.44
CA TYR A 93 -12.47 3.35 -6.39
C TYR A 93 -13.50 3.16 -7.51
N LEU A 94 -13.53 1.97 -8.13
CA LEU A 94 -14.48 1.64 -9.20
C LEU A 94 -15.92 1.67 -8.70
N TYR A 95 -16.18 1.10 -7.52
CA TYR A 95 -17.49 1.15 -6.88
C TYR A 95 -17.97 2.59 -6.65
N GLY A 96 -17.08 3.46 -6.15
CA GLY A 96 -17.37 4.88 -5.97
C GLY A 96 -17.67 5.60 -7.29
N LYS A 97 -16.96 5.27 -8.38
CA LYS A 97 -17.25 5.81 -9.72
C LYS A 97 -18.62 5.37 -10.24
N VAL A 98 -18.99 4.09 -10.05
CA VAL A 98 -20.29 3.56 -10.50
C VAL A 98 -21.45 4.21 -9.75
N LYS A 99 -21.32 4.43 -8.43
CA LYS A 99 -22.39 5.02 -7.62
C LYS A 99 -22.63 6.52 -7.83
N LYS A 100 -21.82 7.21 -8.65
CA LYS A 100 -21.92 8.66 -8.94
C LYS A 100 -22.14 9.52 -7.69
N GLN A 101 -21.60 9.11 -6.55
CA GLN A 101 -22.03 9.59 -5.23
C GLN A 101 -21.41 10.94 -4.82
N SER A 102 -20.81 11.69 -5.76
CA SER A 102 -20.13 12.93 -5.43
C SER A 102 -20.44 14.02 -6.45
N ASP A 103 -21.42 14.85 -6.11
CA ASP A 103 -21.66 16.12 -6.77
C ASP A 103 -20.45 17.05 -6.52
N GLY A 104 -19.48 17.00 -7.42
CA GLY A 104 -18.33 17.93 -7.45
C GLY A 104 -17.03 17.44 -6.83
N VAL A 105 -17.00 16.34 -6.07
CA VAL A 105 -15.72 15.80 -5.54
C VAL A 105 -15.05 14.94 -6.60
N ASN A 106 -13.82 15.28 -6.96
CA ASN A 106 -13.02 14.43 -7.84
C ASN A 106 -12.48 13.23 -7.04
N LEU A 107 -13.20 12.11 -7.11
CA LEU A 107 -12.86 10.86 -6.43
C LEU A 107 -11.41 10.39 -6.71
N THR A 108 -10.88 10.68 -7.89
CA THR A 108 -9.51 10.29 -8.29
C THR A 108 -8.48 11.01 -7.42
N TRP A 109 -8.69 12.30 -7.12
CA TRP A 109 -7.83 13.05 -6.19
C TRP A 109 -7.94 12.53 -4.75
N VAL A 110 -9.16 12.22 -4.30
CA VAL A 110 -9.37 11.69 -2.94
C VAL A 110 -8.59 10.41 -2.72
N PHE A 111 -8.71 9.45 -3.65
CA PHE A 111 -7.97 8.18 -3.55
C PHE A 111 -6.46 8.38 -3.66
N ALA A 112 -5.99 9.25 -4.56
CA ALA A 112 -4.57 9.55 -4.69
C ALA A 112 -3.99 10.13 -3.38
N ILE A 113 -4.69 11.06 -2.74
CA ILE A 113 -4.28 11.65 -1.45
C ILE A 113 -4.32 10.62 -0.32
N LEU A 114 -5.37 9.81 -0.24
CA LEU A 114 -5.47 8.75 0.77
C LEU A 114 -4.34 7.72 0.62
N ASN A 115 -3.99 7.34 -0.62
CA ASN A 115 -2.85 6.48 -0.88
C ASN A 115 -1.53 7.13 -0.45
N LEU A 116 -1.32 8.43 -0.70
CA LEU A 116 -0.13 9.14 -0.23
C LEU A 116 -0.03 9.13 1.30
N LEU A 117 -1.14 9.40 2.00
CA LEU A 117 -1.19 9.31 3.47
C LEU A 117 -0.85 7.90 3.94
N PHE A 118 -1.40 6.88 3.29
CA PHE A 118 -1.08 5.49 3.59
C PHE A 118 0.42 5.18 3.39
N ILE A 119 1.03 5.64 2.30
CA ILE A 119 2.48 5.50 2.05
C ILE A 119 3.30 6.18 3.15
N ILE A 120 2.92 7.40 3.57
CA ILE A 120 3.62 8.12 4.64
C ILE A 120 3.54 7.35 5.97
N LEU A 121 2.40 6.71 6.25
CA LEU A 121 2.17 5.96 7.48
C LEU A 121 2.82 4.57 7.46
N ILE A 122 2.85 3.88 6.32
CA ILE A 122 3.31 2.49 6.26
C ILE A 122 4.81 2.36 6.56
N VAL A 123 5.61 3.37 6.22
CA VAL A 123 7.06 3.37 6.49
C VAL A 123 7.38 3.33 7.99
N PRO A 124 6.92 4.26 8.85
CA PRO A 124 7.16 4.18 10.29
C PRO A 124 6.46 2.96 10.93
N LEU A 125 5.27 2.59 10.45
CA LEU A 125 4.61 1.35 10.89
C LEU A 125 5.46 0.12 10.60
N SER A 126 6.18 0.09 9.46
CA SER A 126 7.08 -1.01 9.11
C SER A 126 8.21 -1.18 10.10
N ALA A 127 8.80 -0.07 10.55
CA ALA A 127 9.90 -0.07 11.51
C ALA A 127 9.42 -0.58 12.88
N TRP A 128 8.22 -0.16 13.29
CA TRP A 128 7.59 -0.64 14.51
C TRP A 128 7.19 -2.13 14.41
N ALA A 129 6.62 -2.56 13.28
CA ALA A 129 6.15 -3.92 13.05
C ALA A 129 7.25 -4.98 13.14
N ARG A 130 8.50 -4.62 12.78
CA ARG A 130 9.67 -5.50 12.97
C ARG A 130 9.90 -5.92 14.44
N GLN A 131 9.31 -5.21 15.40
CA GLN A 131 9.39 -5.55 16.82
C GLN A 131 8.32 -6.56 17.26
N LEU A 132 7.27 -6.78 16.46
CA LEU A 132 6.14 -7.66 16.81
C LEU A 132 6.53 -9.13 16.99
N PRO A 133 7.42 -9.74 16.18
CA PRO A 133 7.81 -11.13 16.36
C PRO A 133 8.36 -11.43 17.76
N TYR A 134 9.03 -10.47 18.40
CA TYR A 134 9.54 -10.64 19.78
C TYR A 134 8.44 -10.67 20.84
N LYS A 135 7.28 -10.08 20.56
CA LYS A 135 6.15 -9.99 21.50
C LYS A 135 5.16 -11.15 21.33
N TRP A 136 4.96 -11.61 20.11
CA TRP A 136 3.89 -12.57 19.77
C TRP A 136 4.34 -14.03 19.62
N LEU A 137 5.64 -14.31 19.43
CA LEU A 137 6.13 -15.69 19.27
C LEU A 137 6.76 -16.20 20.58
N PRO A 138 6.09 -17.06 21.37
CA PRO A 138 6.62 -17.57 22.63
C PRO A 138 7.93 -18.35 22.45
N LEU A 139 8.08 -19.05 21.32
CA LEU A 139 9.28 -19.82 20.98
C LEU A 139 10.52 -18.92 20.83
N MET A 140 10.37 -17.74 20.24
CA MET A 140 11.46 -16.74 20.17
C MET A 140 11.89 -16.31 21.57
N LYS A 141 10.93 -16.11 22.47
CA LYS A 141 11.21 -15.73 23.85
C LYS A 141 11.98 -16.83 24.58
N THR A 142 11.61 -18.10 24.40
CA THR A 142 12.30 -19.22 25.05
C THR A 142 13.71 -19.41 24.52
N ILE A 143 13.91 -19.34 23.20
CA ILE A 143 15.26 -19.46 22.58
C ILE A 143 16.15 -18.28 23.01
N TYR A 144 15.65 -17.05 22.95
CA TYR A 144 16.38 -15.87 23.37
C TYR A 144 16.79 -15.92 24.86
N LEU A 145 15.89 -16.40 25.73
CA LEU A 145 16.20 -16.54 27.15
C LEU A 145 17.23 -17.67 27.40
N LYS A 146 17.15 -18.78 26.65
CA LYS A 146 18.10 -19.88 26.74
C LYS A 146 19.51 -19.48 26.28
N GLU A 147 19.63 -18.75 25.17
CA GLU A 147 20.94 -18.28 24.66
C GLU A 147 21.59 -17.23 25.56
N ASN A 148 20.81 -16.40 26.26
CA ASN A 148 21.33 -15.39 27.18
C ASN A 148 21.55 -15.90 28.62
N GLY A 149 21.46 -17.22 28.85
CA GLY A 149 21.62 -17.81 30.19
C GLY A 149 20.58 -17.34 31.21
N ARG A 150 19.38 -16.98 30.73
CA ARG A 150 18.26 -16.47 31.56
C ARG A 150 17.18 -17.53 31.80
N LEU A 151 17.45 -18.78 31.46
CA LEU A 151 16.63 -19.97 31.70
C LEU A 151 17.49 -21.07 32.32
#